data_AF-H6SIM8-F1
#
_entry.id   AF-H6SIM8-F1
#
_cell.length_a   1.000
_cell.length_b   1.000
_cell.length_c   1.000
_cell.angle_alpha   90.00
_cell.angle_beta   90.00
_cell.angle_gamma   90.00
#
_symmetry.space_group_name_H-M   'P 1'
#
loop_
_entity.id
_entity.type
_entity.pdbx_description
1 polymer ?
#
loop_
_entity_poly.entity_id
_entity_poly.type
_entity_poly.pdbx_seq_one_letter_code
_entity_poly.pdbx_strand_id
1 'polypeptide(L)'
;MYVGELVGNFDVATLVTAIFFVSFFLGLIVYLRMEDRREGYPLEDDLSGKLEAMGPHAMSPPKTFHLLHGGANSVPNDARDTRVIKAKPTARWAGSPLEPTGDPMVDAVGPAAFAERAATPDLTLEGNLRIVPLAKNSDFWLSSCDPDPRGMQVIAADDVVVGSVADVWVDKSECLVRYYEVALTSGKRVLVPFTRGQIVASTRTIYVAAADSAHFTSAPTIAKSDQITLREEDRVMGYFAGGLMYTKKAW
;
A
#
# COMPACT_ATOMS: atom_id res chain seq x y z
N MET A 1 -20.47 -42.17 43.44
CA MET A 1 -20.76 -41.56 42.13
C MET A 1 -20.81 -40.07 42.33
N TYR A 2 -19.83 -39.34 41.82
CA TYR A 2 -19.81 -37.88 41.88
C TYR A 2 -20.59 -37.30 40.69
N VAL A 3 -21.24 -36.15 40.89
CA VAL A 3 -21.96 -35.48 39.80
C VAL A 3 -20.97 -35.09 38.71
N GLY A 4 -21.20 -35.54 37.47
CA GLY A 4 -20.35 -35.22 36.31
C GLY A 4 -19.19 -36.21 36.06
N GLU A 5 -19.03 -37.24 36.88
CA GLU A 5 -18.07 -38.32 36.65
C GLU A 5 -18.53 -39.23 35.49
N LEU A 6 -17.63 -39.56 34.56
CA LEU A 6 -17.89 -40.44 33.43
C LEU A 6 -17.21 -41.81 33.64
N VAL A 7 -15.87 -41.86 33.70
CA VAL A 7 -15.09 -43.10 33.90
C VAL A 7 -13.78 -42.80 34.65
N GLY A 8 -13.57 -43.43 35.81
CA GLY A 8 -12.38 -43.17 36.63
C GLY A 8 -12.27 -41.70 37.01
N ASN A 9 -11.11 -41.08 36.76
CA ASN A 9 -10.92 -39.64 36.99
C ASN A 9 -11.38 -38.75 35.82
N PHE A 10 -12.10 -39.30 34.82
CA PHE A 10 -12.60 -38.54 33.66
C PHE A 10 -14.00 -38.01 33.95
N ASP A 11 -14.19 -36.70 33.81
CA ASP A 11 -15.45 -36.00 34.06
C ASP A 11 -15.94 -35.18 32.84
N VAL A 12 -17.15 -34.64 32.94
CA VAL A 12 -17.77 -33.82 31.88
C VAL A 12 -16.95 -32.57 31.57
N ALA A 13 -16.32 -31.95 32.58
CA ALA A 13 -15.50 -30.75 32.37
C ALA A 13 -14.27 -31.06 31.49
N THR A 14 -13.63 -32.20 31.74
CA THR A 14 -12.50 -32.69 30.96
C THR A 14 -12.94 -33.03 29.53
N LEU A 15 -14.09 -33.66 29.35
CA LEU A 15 -14.64 -33.97 28.02
C LEU A 15 -14.94 -32.70 27.21
N VAL A 16 -15.64 -31.72 27.79
CA VAL A 16 -15.97 -30.46 27.11
C VAL A 16 -14.71 -29.70 26.73
N THR A 17 -13.72 -29.67 27.63
CA THR A 17 -12.41 -29.05 27.36
C THR A 17 -11.71 -29.74 26.20
N ALA A 18 -11.67 -31.08 26.18
CA ALA A 18 -11.07 -31.84 25.09
C ALA A 18 -11.77 -31.59 23.75
N ILE A 19 -13.11 -31.57 23.71
CA ILE A 19 -13.89 -31.28 22.49
C ILE A 19 -13.63 -29.85 22.01
N PHE A 20 -13.58 -28.88 22.92
CA PHE A 20 -13.27 -27.50 22.57
C PHE A 20 -11.89 -27.40 21.90
N PHE A 21 -10.84 -27.99 22.50
CA PHE A 21 -9.50 -27.90 21.94
C PHE A 21 -9.36 -28.68 20.63
N VAL A 22 -9.86 -29.91 20.57
CA VAL A 22 -9.65 -30.78 19.40
C VAL A 22 -10.57 -30.41 18.25
N SER A 23 -11.87 -30.22 18.50
CA SER A 23 -12.83 -30.01 17.41
C SER A 23 -12.94 -28.55 17.01
N PHE A 24 -13.09 -27.66 17.99
CA PHE A 24 -13.27 -26.23 17.70
C PHE A 24 -11.93 -25.55 17.43
N PHE A 25 -10.96 -25.64 18.35
CA PHE A 25 -9.74 -24.84 18.24
C PHE A 25 -8.82 -25.32 17.11
N LEU A 26 -8.56 -26.63 16.98
CA LEU A 26 -7.80 -27.13 15.82
C LEU A 26 -8.56 -26.92 14.50
N GLY A 27 -9.89 -27.09 14.50
CA GLY A 27 -10.73 -26.79 13.34
C GLY A 27 -10.64 -25.32 12.91
N LEU A 28 -10.65 -24.40 13.89
CA LEU A 28 -10.47 -22.98 13.67
C LEU A 28 -9.09 -22.66 13.10
N ILE A 29 -8.02 -23.29 13.61
CA ILE A 29 -6.66 -23.11 13.06
C ILE A 29 -6.64 -23.52 11.58
N VAL A 30 -7.20 -24.67 11.22
CA VAL A 30 -7.25 -25.12 9.83
C VAL A 30 -8.01 -24.12 8.97
N TYR A 31 -9.20 -23.68 9.42
CA TYR A 31 -9.99 -22.68 8.71
C TYR A 31 -9.21 -21.37 8.49
N LEU A 32 -8.61 -20.81 9.55
CA LEU A 32 -7.83 -19.57 9.45
C LEU A 32 -6.65 -19.73 8.50
N ARG A 33 -5.92 -20.83 8.57
CA ARG A 33 -4.79 -21.10 7.66
C ARG A 33 -5.20 -21.23 6.20
N MET A 34 -6.44 -21.62 5.91
CA MET A 34 -6.97 -21.62 4.55
C MET A 34 -7.39 -20.21 4.09
N GLU A 35 -7.98 -19.41 4.99
CA GLU A 35 -8.34 -18.02 4.69
C GLU A 35 -7.11 -17.11 4.51
N ASP A 36 -6.04 -17.34 5.28
CA ASP A 36 -4.76 -16.62 5.18
C ASP A 36 -4.09 -16.77 3.80
N ARG A 37 -4.48 -17.77 3.02
CA ARG A 37 -3.86 -18.15 1.74
C ARG A 37 -4.68 -17.74 0.51
N ARG A 38 -5.62 -16.81 0.65
CA ARG A 38 -6.43 -16.32 -0.48
C ARG A 38 -5.65 -15.42 -1.45
N GLU A 39 -4.53 -14.86 -1.00
CA GLU A 39 -3.68 -13.94 -1.77
C GLU A 39 -2.21 -14.34 -1.65
N GLY A 40 -1.42 -14.16 -2.71
CA GLY A 40 0.01 -14.47 -2.73
C GLY A 40 0.34 -15.96 -2.79
N TYR A 41 -0.64 -16.82 -3.08
CA TYR A 41 -0.46 -18.25 -3.31
C TYR A 41 -0.92 -18.63 -4.72
N PRO A 42 -0.36 -19.71 -5.31
CA PRO A 42 0.73 -20.55 -4.77
C PRO A 42 2.07 -19.80 -4.70
N LEU A 43 2.94 -20.23 -3.78
CA LEU A 43 4.28 -19.66 -3.63
C LEU A 43 5.16 -20.02 -4.83
N GLU A 44 6.15 -19.20 -5.11
CA GLU A 44 7.13 -19.39 -6.17
C GLU A 44 8.51 -19.68 -5.58
N ASP A 45 9.18 -20.71 -6.10
CA ASP A 45 10.56 -21.01 -5.75
C ASP A 45 11.50 -19.91 -6.27
N ASP A 46 12.29 -19.37 -5.35
CA ASP A 46 13.13 -18.18 -5.57
C ASP A 46 14.18 -18.35 -6.69
N LEU A 47 14.67 -19.58 -6.93
CA LEU A 47 15.69 -19.84 -7.94
C LEU A 47 15.11 -20.29 -9.28
N SER A 48 14.13 -21.18 -9.25
CA SER A 48 13.60 -21.84 -10.44
C SER A 48 12.32 -21.19 -10.99
N GLY A 49 11.68 -20.33 -10.21
CA GLY A 49 10.38 -19.73 -10.55
C GLY A 49 9.24 -20.76 -10.60
N LYS A 50 9.45 -21.96 -10.05
CA LYS A 50 8.45 -23.02 -10.06
C LYS A 50 7.43 -22.76 -8.95
N LEU A 51 6.17 -22.91 -9.30
CA LEU A 51 5.09 -22.83 -8.33
C LEU A 51 5.11 -24.04 -7.40
N GLU A 52 4.94 -23.79 -6.11
CA GLU A 52 4.86 -24.83 -5.09
C GLU A 52 3.58 -25.65 -5.27
N ALA A 53 3.72 -26.98 -5.21
CA ALA A 53 2.58 -27.89 -5.25
C ALA A 53 1.82 -27.84 -3.93
N MET A 54 0.57 -27.37 -3.98
CA MET A 54 -0.30 -27.25 -2.81
C MET A 54 -1.14 -28.51 -2.61
N GLY A 55 -1.13 -29.06 -1.40
CA GLY A 55 -1.89 -30.26 -1.04
C GLY A 55 -3.41 -30.05 -0.99
N PRO A 56 -4.21 -31.13 -0.94
CA PRO A 56 -5.64 -31.02 -0.69
C PRO A 56 -5.86 -30.33 0.67
N HIS A 57 -6.77 -29.35 0.72
CA HIS A 57 -7.03 -28.46 1.88
C HIS A 57 -5.99 -27.36 2.13
N ALA A 58 -5.02 -27.15 1.24
CA ALA A 58 -4.06 -26.06 1.39
C ALA A 58 -4.64 -24.67 1.08
N MET A 59 -5.74 -24.58 0.31
CA MET A 59 -6.44 -23.32 -0.01
C MET A 59 -7.96 -23.49 0.04
N SER A 60 -8.65 -22.42 0.46
CA SER A 60 -10.11 -22.32 0.35
C SER A 60 -10.55 -22.13 -1.10
N PRO A 61 -11.74 -22.63 -1.49
CA PRO A 61 -12.36 -22.27 -2.77
C PRO A 61 -12.50 -20.75 -2.94
N PRO A 62 -12.49 -20.23 -4.18
CA PRO A 62 -12.64 -18.82 -4.42
C PRO A 62 -13.91 -18.24 -3.80
N LYS A 63 -13.78 -17.15 -3.05
CA LYS A 63 -14.90 -16.31 -2.63
C LYS A 63 -15.00 -15.11 -3.57
N THR A 64 -16.21 -14.65 -3.85
CA THR A 64 -16.46 -13.53 -4.76
C THR A 64 -16.94 -12.31 -3.99
N PHE A 65 -16.25 -11.19 -4.17
CA PHE A 65 -16.63 -9.88 -3.67
C PHE A 65 -17.32 -9.12 -4.79
N HIS A 66 -18.59 -8.77 -4.60
CA HIS A 66 -19.33 -7.88 -5.48
C HIS A 66 -19.02 -6.44 -5.10
N LEU A 67 -18.48 -5.67 -6.04
CA LEU A 67 -18.09 -4.28 -5.79
C LEU A 67 -19.30 -3.36 -5.88
N LEU A 68 -19.31 -2.33 -5.05
CA LEU A 68 -20.45 -1.41 -4.90
C LEU A 68 -20.90 -0.79 -6.22
N HIS A 69 -19.95 -0.33 -7.04
CA HIS A 69 -20.21 0.35 -8.32
C HIS A 69 -20.15 -0.59 -9.52
N GLY A 70 -20.36 -1.89 -9.28
CA GLY A 70 -20.30 -2.92 -10.29
C GLY A 70 -18.92 -3.58 -10.44
N GLY A 71 -18.94 -4.76 -11.04
CA GLY A 71 -17.78 -5.65 -11.08
C GLY A 71 -17.77 -6.64 -9.91
N ALA A 72 -16.92 -7.66 -10.04
CA ALA A 72 -16.71 -8.65 -9.01
C ALA A 72 -15.25 -9.08 -9.00
N ASN A 73 -14.70 -9.36 -7.82
CA ASN A 73 -13.36 -9.90 -7.65
C ASN A 73 -13.43 -11.21 -6.88
N SER A 74 -12.91 -12.30 -7.45
CA SER A 74 -12.85 -13.60 -6.79
C SER A 74 -11.42 -13.87 -6.31
N VAL A 75 -11.25 -14.46 -5.13
CA VAL A 75 -9.93 -14.81 -4.58
C VAL A 75 -9.97 -16.18 -3.86
N PRO A 76 -8.97 -17.07 -4.07
CA PRO A 76 -7.80 -16.91 -4.94
C PRO A 76 -8.13 -16.90 -6.45
N ASN A 77 -7.27 -16.29 -7.29
CA ASN A 77 -7.50 -16.09 -8.74
C ASN A 77 -6.27 -16.23 -9.65
N ASP A 78 -5.18 -16.82 -9.17
CA ASP A 78 -3.91 -17.02 -9.89
C ASP A 78 -3.30 -15.72 -10.49
N ALA A 79 -3.80 -14.54 -10.10
CA ALA A 79 -3.29 -13.27 -10.57
C ALA A 79 -1.89 -13.05 -9.99
N ARG A 80 -0.94 -12.68 -10.85
CA ARG A 80 0.45 -12.44 -10.47
C ARG A 80 1.01 -11.23 -11.19
N ASP A 81 1.96 -10.58 -10.53
CA ASP A 81 2.80 -9.60 -11.18
C ASP A 81 3.77 -10.31 -12.13
N THR A 82 3.72 -9.94 -13.41
CA THR A 82 4.58 -10.53 -14.45
C THR A 82 5.64 -9.56 -14.94
N ARG A 83 5.73 -8.38 -14.34
CA ARG A 83 6.72 -7.38 -14.71
C ARG A 83 8.11 -7.90 -14.39
N VAL A 84 9.07 -7.55 -15.26
CA VAL A 84 10.46 -7.89 -15.04
C VAL A 84 10.99 -7.09 -13.86
N ILE A 85 11.44 -7.78 -12.82
CA ILE A 85 12.12 -7.16 -11.68
C ILE A 85 13.51 -6.73 -12.16
N LYS A 86 13.78 -5.42 -12.16
CA LYS A 86 15.07 -4.83 -12.59
C LYS A 86 16.10 -4.85 -11.46
N ALA A 87 16.33 -6.04 -10.93
CA ALA A 87 17.29 -6.32 -9.88
C ALA A 87 17.91 -7.69 -10.11
N LYS A 88 19.11 -7.92 -9.57
CA LYS A 88 19.81 -9.20 -9.70
C LYS A 88 20.11 -9.79 -8.33
N PRO A 89 20.03 -11.12 -8.18
CA PRO A 89 20.50 -11.78 -6.97
C PRO A 89 21.96 -11.42 -6.67
N THR A 90 22.22 -11.07 -5.42
CA THR A 90 23.59 -10.82 -4.93
C THR A 90 24.41 -12.11 -4.82
N ALA A 91 23.74 -13.27 -4.77
CA ALA A 91 24.36 -14.58 -4.75
C ALA A 91 23.53 -15.62 -5.50
N ARG A 92 24.05 -16.85 -5.63
CA ARG A 92 23.42 -17.92 -6.43
C ARG A 92 22.51 -18.86 -5.63
N TRP A 93 22.26 -18.57 -4.35
CA TRP A 93 21.45 -19.41 -3.47
C TRP A 93 20.11 -18.75 -3.16
N ALA A 94 19.09 -19.56 -2.92
CA ALA A 94 17.74 -19.11 -2.56
C ALA A 94 17.79 -18.26 -1.27
N GLY A 95 16.99 -17.21 -1.22
CA GLY A 95 16.93 -16.25 -0.13
C GLY A 95 18.02 -15.18 -0.17
N SER A 96 18.87 -15.15 -1.21
CA SER A 96 19.81 -14.03 -1.39
C SER A 96 19.07 -12.75 -1.77
N PRO A 97 19.42 -11.57 -1.21
CA PRO A 97 18.75 -10.33 -1.56
C PRO A 97 19.02 -9.95 -3.03
N LEU A 98 18.10 -9.18 -3.60
CA LEU A 98 18.23 -8.61 -4.93
C LEU A 98 18.85 -7.21 -4.85
N GLU A 99 19.86 -6.96 -5.67
CA GLU A 99 20.46 -5.63 -5.84
C GLU A 99 19.88 -4.96 -7.11
N PRO A 100 19.33 -3.75 -6.99
CA PRO A 100 18.80 -3.01 -8.14
C PRO A 100 19.86 -2.81 -9.23
N THR A 101 19.48 -2.97 -10.51
CA THR A 101 20.42 -2.85 -11.64
C THR A 101 20.55 -1.43 -12.20
N GLY A 102 19.69 -0.51 -11.75
CA GLY A 102 19.55 0.85 -12.27
C GLY A 102 19.12 1.82 -11.18
N ASP A 103 18.25 2.77 -11.51
CA ASP A 103 17.63 3.66 -10.53
C ASP A 103 16.47 2.92 -9.85
N PRO A 104 16.62 2.48 -8.58
CA PRO A 104 15.62 1.66 -7.91
C PRO A 104 14.30 2.39 -7.66
N MET A 105 14.31 3.73 -7.59
CA MET A 105 13.10 4.54 -7.41
C MET A 105 12.24 4.48 -8.66
N VAL A 106 12.86 4.66 -9.83
CA VAL A 106 12.17 4.65 -11.13
C VAL A 106 11.82 3.22 -11.56
N ASP A 107 12.70 2.28 -11.25
CA ASP A 107 12.53 0.86 -11.57
C ASP A 107 11.54 0.14 -10.63
N ALA A 108 11.04 0.83 -9.60
CA ALA A 108 10.05 0.35 -8.63
C ALA A 108 10.48 -0.97 -7.96
N VAL A 109 11.70 -1.00 -7.41
CA VAL A 109 12.28 -2.19 -6.77
C VAL A 109 12.38 -2.00 -5.25
N GLY A 110 12.14 -3.08 -4.50
CA GLY A 110 12.25 -3.07 -3.04
C GLY A 110 11.21 -2.14 -2.41
N PRO A 111 11.57 -1.18 -1.54
CA PRO A 111 10.61 -0.24 -0.95
C PRO A 111 9.95 0.69 -1.97
N ALA A 112 10.50 0.81 -3.18
CA ALA A 112 9.88 1.56 -4.28
C ALA A 112 8.82 0.77 -5.06
N ALA A 113 8.66 -0.52 -4.77
CA ALA A 113 7.72 -1.39 -5.46
C ALA A 113 6.27 -0.99 -5.19
N PHE A 114 5.40 -1.31 -6.14
CA PHE A 114 3.96 -1.06 -6.08
C PHE A 114 3.22 -2.25 -6.69
N ALA A 115 1.99 -2.50 -6.26
CA ALA A 115 1.08 -3.49 -6.82
C ALA A 115 0.37 -2.95 -8.07
N GLU A 116 0.14 -3.81 -9.07
CA GLU A 116 -0.65 -3.48 -10.27
C GLU A 116 -2.15 -3.44 -9.98
N ARG A 117 -2.57 -2.48 -9.14
CA ARG A 117 -3.98 -2.23 -8.83
C ARG A 117 -4.78 -1.84 -10.08
N ALA A 118 -6.10 -1.78 -9.97
CA ALA A 118 -6.96 -1.37 -11.08
C ALA A 118 -6.61 0.04 -11.58
N ALA A 119 -6.63 0.24 -12.90
CA ALA A 119 -6.41 1.53 -13.54
C ALA A 119 -7.68 2.41 -13.53
N THR A 120 -8.42 2.38 -12.43
CA THR A 120 -9.67 3.12 -12.22
C THR A 120 -9.55 3.95 -10.95
N PRO A 121 -10.20 5.12 -10.87
CA PRO A 121 -10.26 5.89 -9.63
C PRO A 121 -11.06 5.16 -8.55
N ASP A 122 -10.73 5.41 -7.29
CA ASP A 122 -11.63 5.07 -6.19
C ASP A 122 -12.84 6.02 -6.19
N LEU A 123 -13.98 5.50 -5.75
CA LEU A 123 -15.26 6.22 -5.80
C LEU A 123 -15.87 6.36 -4.41
N THR A 124 -16.59 7.46 -4.19
CA THR A 124 -17.42 7.66 -3.00
C THR A 124 -18.63 6.71 -3.03
N LEU A 125 -19.42 6.67 -1.95
CA LEU A 125 -20.65 5.88 -1.88
C LEU A 125 -21.64 6.23 -3.03
N GLU A 126 -21.66 7.48 -3.46
CA GLU A 126 -22.52 8.00 -4.53
C GLU A 126 -21.94 7.80 -5.93
N GLY A 127 -20.73 7.23 -6.06
CA GLY A 127 -20.07 6.99 -7.35
C GLY A 127 -19.27 8.19 -7.89
N ASN A 128 -19.05 9.23 -7.09
CA ASN A 128 -18.18 10.34 -7.46
C ASN A 128 -16.70 9.98 -7.25
N LEU A 129 -15.77 10.69 -7.90
CA LEU A 129 -14.34 10.55 -7.62
C LEU A 129 -14.06 10.81 -6.13
N ARG A 130 -13.35 9.89 -5.48
CA ARG A 130 -13.08 9.98 -4.03
C ARG A 130 -11.96 10.98 -3.70
N ILE A 131 -10.81 10.83 -4.36
CA ILE A 131 -9.62 11.67 -4.12
C ILE A 131 -9.47 12.69 -5.24
N VAL A 132 -9.57 13.97 -4.90
CA VAL A 132 -9.71 15.08 -5.86
C VAL A 132 -8.96 16.34 -5.40
N PRO A 133 -8.56 17.23 -6.31
CA PRO A 133 -7.94 18.51 -5.94
C PRO A 133 -8.95 19.45 -5.26
N LEU A 134 -8.53 20.11 -4.18
CA LEU A 134 -9.36 21.02 -3.40
C LEU A 134 -9.83 22.22 -4.24
N ALA A 135 -8.99 22.76 -5.14
CA ALA A 135 -9.34 23.92 -5.95
C ALA A 135 -10.58 23.73 -6.84
N LYS A 136 -10.90 22.48 -7.21
CA LYS A 136 -12.07 22.12 -8.03
C LYS A 136 -13.28 21.66 -7.19
N ASN A 137 -13.18 21.64 -5.87
CA ASN A 137 -14.18 21.07 -4.97
C ASN A 137 -14.48 22.05 -3.82
N SER A 138 -15.37 23.02 -4.10
CA SER A 138 -15.71 24.13 -3.19
C SER A 138 -16.42 23.73 -1.89
N ASP A 139 -16.94 22.51 -1.82
CA ASP A 139 -17.64 22.01 -0.63
C ASP A 139 -16.67 21.63 0.50
N PHE A 140 -15.37 21.60 0.21
CA PHE A 140 -14.31 21.32 1.17
C PHE A 140 -13.46 22.57 1.39
N TRP A 141 -12.99 22.74 2.62
CA TRP A 141 -12.05 23.80 2.99
C TRP A 141 -11.04 23.28 3.99
N LEU A 142 -9.89 23.95 4.06
CA LEU A 142 -8.92 23.71 5.11
C LEU A 142 -9.34 24.45 6.38
N SER A 143 -9.23 23.78 7.52
CA SER A 143 -9.50 24.38 8.82
C SER A 143 -8.67 25.65 9.02
N SER A 144 -9.29 26.73 9.48
CA SER A 144 -8.60 27.99 9.77
C SER A 144 -7.66 27.91 10.97
N CYS A 145 -7.76 26.84 11.77
CA CYS A 145 -6.86 26.56 12.89
C CYS A 145 -5.53 25.94 12.43
N ASP A 146 -5.45 25.47 11.19
CA ASP A 146 -4.28 24.79 10.64
C ASP A 146 -3.58 25.66 9.59
N PRO A 147 -2.25 25.55 9.46
CA PRO A 147 -1.52 26.30 8.46
C PRO A 147 -1.86 25.79 7.05
N ASP A 148 -2.39 26.67 6.20
CA ASP A 148 -2.67 26.35 4.80
C ASP A 148 -1.37 26.05 4.04
N PRO A 149 -1.17 24.79 3.57
CA PRO A 149 0.04 24.37 2.90
C PRO A 149 0.18 24.97 1.50
N ARG A 150 -0.89 25.50 0.89
CA ARG A 150 -0.83 26.11 -0.45
C ARG A 150 0.11 27.32 -0.44
N GLY A 151 0.98 27.36 -1.43
CA GLY A 151 2.06 28.35 -1.56
C GLY A 151 3.26 28.10 -0.64
N MET A 152 3.25 27.10 0.24
CA MET A 152 4.44 26.72 1.00
C MET A 152 5.53 26.17 0.07
N GLN A 153 6.79 26.45 0.38
CA GLN A 153 7.93 25.90 -0.35
C GLN A 153 8.13 24.43 0.04
N VAL A 154 8.43 23.58 -0.93
CA VAL A 154 8.76 22.17 -0.70
C VAL A 154 10.27 22.02 -0.70
N ILE A 155 10.79 21.51 0.41
CA ILE A 155 12.22 21.27 0.64
C ILE A 155 12.43 19.76 0.60
N ALA A 156 13.33 19.32 -0.28
CA ALA A 156 13.73 17.92 -0.39
C ALA A 156 14.71 17.51 0.72
N ALA A 157 15.02 16.22 0.82
CA ALA A 157 15.89 15.67 1.85
C ALA A 157 17.31 16.28 1.84
N ASP A 158 17.81 16.68 0.68
CA ASP A 158 19.09 17.37 0.47
C ASP A 158 19.02 18.88 0.76
N ASP A 159 17.98 19.34 1.46
CA ASP A 159 17.76 20.72 1.90
C ASP A 159 17.61 21.74 0.75
N VAL A 160 17.31 21.25 -0.45
CA VAL A 160 17.07 22.06 -1.65
C VAL A 160 15.58 22.29 -1.85
N VAL A 161 15.20 23.54 -2.15
CA VAL A 161 13.83 23.89 -2.54
C VAL A 161 13.55 23.39 -3.95
N VAL A 162 12.56 22.51 -4.11
CA VAL A 162 12.20 21.89 -5.40
C VAL A 162 11.02 22.57 -6.11
N GLY A 163 10.25 23.36 -5.37
CA GLY A 163 9.03 23.99 -5.85
C GLY A 163 8.15 24.48 -4.73
N SER A 164 6.86 24.65 -5.01
CA SER A 164 5.85 25.03 -4.03
C SER A 164 4.57 24.24 -4.18
N VAL A 165 3.81 24.13 -3.10
CA VAL A 165 2.50 23.46 -3.10
C VAL A 165 1.51 24.33 -3.88
N ALA A 166 1.00 23.80 -4.99
CA ALA A 166 -0.01 24.46 -5.79
C ALA A 166 -1.44 24.15 -5.31
N ASP A 167 -1.68 22.93 -4.86
CA ASP A 167 -2.97 22.53 -4.29
C ASP A 167 -2.80 21.36 -3.31
N VAL A 168 -3.88 20.98 -2.64
CA VAL A 168 -3.98 19.76 -1.84
C VAL A 168 -5.08 18.87 -2.38
N TRP A 169 -4.84 17.57 -2.38
CA TRP A 169 -5.82 16.58 -2.81
C TRP A 169 -6.49 15.97 -1.58
N VAL A 170 -7.81 16.05 -1.56
CA VAL A 170 -8.66 15.66 -0.43
C VAL A 170 -9.44 14.40 -0.75
N ASP A 171 -9.65 13.57 0.28
CA ASP A 171 -10.53 12.43 0.27
C ASP A 171 -11.93 12.87 0.70
N LYS A 172 -12.89 12.79 -0.22
CA LYS A 172 -14.28 13.20 0.02
C LYS A 172 -15.02 12.26 0.98
N SER A 173 -14.59 11.01 1.11
CA SER A 173 -15.27 10.02 1.94
C SER A 173 -14.85 10.09 3.41
N GLU A 174 -13.60 10.47 3.68
CA GLU A 174 -13.04 10.54 5.05
C GLU A 174 -12.68 11.97 5.49
N CYS A 175 -12.91 12.98 4.64
CA CYS A 175 -12.65 14.40 4.92
C CYS A 175 -11.21 14.68 5.36
N LEU A 176 -10.22 14.14 4.65
CA LEU A 176 -8.80 14.29 4.99
C LEU A 176 -7.92 14.56 3.78
N VAL A 177 -6.78 15.21 3.98
CA VAL A 177 -5.80 15.47 2.90
C VAL A 177 -4.96 14.22 2.64
N ARG A 178 -4.89 13.78 1.38
CA ARG A 178 -4.11 12.60 0.95
C ARG A 178 -2.79 12.97 0.29
N TYR A 179 -2.76 14.03 -0.52
CA TYR A 179 -1.57 14.44 -1.26
C TYR A 179 -1.39 15.97 -1.28
N TYR A 180 -0.14 16.42 -1.36
CA TYR A 180 0.22 17.75 -1.83
C TYR A 180 0.43 17.71 -3.34
N GLU A 181 -0.18 18.61 -4.09
CA GLU A 181 0.18 18.86 -5.47
C GLU A 181 1.30 19.89 -5.51
N VAL A 182 2.49 19.46 -5.90
CA VAL A 182 3.69 20.31 -5.91
C VAL A 182 3.98 20.75 -7.33
N ALA A 183 4.00 22.06 -7.56
CA ALA A 183 4.51 22.66 -8.78
C ALA A 183 6.03 22.81 -8.65
N LEU A 184 6.76 22.00 -9.40
CA LEU A 184 8.22 22.03 -9.43
C LEU A 184 8.71 23.24 -10.22
N THR A 185 9.91 23.73 -9.92
CA THR A 185 10.55 24.84 -10.65
C THR A 185 10.74 24.52 -12.14
N SER A 186 10.78 23.24 -12.51
CA SER A 186 10.82 22.78 -13.91
C SER A 186 9.50 22.94 -14.68
N GLY A 187 8.41 23.32 -14.00
CA GLY A 187 7.05 23.41 -14.56
C GLY A 187 6.25 22.10 -14.49
N LYS A 188 6.88 20.98 -14.08
CA LYS A 188 6.21 19.71 -13.84
C LYS A 188 5.39 19.75 -12.54
N ARG A 189 4.23 19.09 -12.53
CA ARG A 189 3.41 18.90 -11.33
C ARG A 189 3.49 17.45 -10.87
N VAL A 190 3.70 17.25 -9.58
CA VAL A 190 3.83 15.92 -8.96
C VAL A 190 3.00 15.86 -7.70
N LEU A 191 2.46 14.69 -7.39
CA LEU A 191 1.79 14.44 -6.13
C LEU A 191 2.79 13.90 -5.12
N VAL A 192 2.81 14.50 -3.93
CA VAL A 192 3.58 14.02 -2.78
C VAL A 192 2.59 13.53 -1.73
N PRO A 193 2.74 12.30 -1.20
CA PRO A 193 1.89 11.83 -0.12
C PRO A 193 1.92 12.77 1.08
N PHE A 194 0.75 13.12 1.61
CA PHE A 194 0.64 14.00 2.77
C PHE A 194 1.46 13.47 3.96
N THR A 195 1.45 12.14 4.16
CA THR A 195 2.19 11.44 5.22
C THR A 195 3.71 11.45 5.06
N ARG A 196 4.25 12.01 3.97
CA ARG A 196 5.69 12.19 3.73
C ARG A 196 6.14 13.65 3.86
N GLY A 197 5.20 14.59 3.97
CA GLY A 197 5.51 16.00 4.15
C GLY A 197 5.43 16.40 5.62
N GLN A 198 6.50 17.00 6.13
CA GLN A 198 6.52 17.64 7.44
C GLN A 198 6.30 19.15 7.25
N ILE A 199 5.12 19.63 7.65
CA ILE A 199 4.81 21.06 7.62
C ILE A 199 5.59 21.78 8.73
N VAL A 200 6.35 22.80 8.37
CA VAL A 200 7.00 23.74 9.30
C VAL A 200 6.31 25.10 9.15
N ALA A 201 5.30 25.33 10.00
CA ALA A 201 4.40 26.48 9.89
C ALA A 201 5.12 27.83 10.01
N SER A 202 6.15 27.93 10.87
CA SER A 202 6.90 29.16 11.13
C SER A 202 7.66 29.67 9.89
N THR A 203 8.13 28.77 9.04
CA THR A 203 8.86 29.11 7.81
C THR A 203 8.02 28.97 6.54
N ARG A 204 6.76 28.51 6.67
CA ARG A 204 5.89 28.16 5.53
C ARG A 204 6.56 27.19 4.55
N THR A 205 7.14 26.12 5.09
CA THR A 205 7.80 25.09 4.30
C THR A 205 7.22 23.71 4.57
N ILE A 206 7.38 22.81 3.60
CA ILE A 206 7.10 21.38 3.75
C ILE A 206 8.38 20.63 3.46
N TYR A 207 8.93 19.98 4.46
CA TYR A 207 10.11 19.15 4.32
C TYR A 207 9.72 17.72 3.93
N VAL A 208 10.34 17.18 2.89
CA VAL A 208 10.08 15.83 2.37
C VAL A 208 11.37 15.03 2.46
N ALA A 209 11.56 14.36 3.60
CA ALA A 209 12.73 13.54 3.87
C ALA A 209 12.87 12.31 2.94
N ALA A 210 11.78 11.94 2.26
CA ALA A 210 11.70 10.71 1.48
C ALA A 210 12.10 10.90 0.00
N ALA A 211 12.71 12.02 -0.37
CA ALA A 211 13.23 12.26 -1.71
C ALA A 211 14.26 13.40 -1.72
N ASP A 212 15.41 13.18 -2.35
CA ASP A 212 16.36 14.25 -2.72
C ASP A 212 15.78 15.07 -3.88
N SER A 213 16.30 16.29 -4.10
CA SER A 213 15.78 17.21 -5.13
C SER A 213 15.76 16.62 -6.54
N ALA A 214 16.77 15.80 -6.89
CA ALA A 214 16.84 15.12 -8.17
C ALA A 214 15.67 14.12 -8.37
N HIS A 215 15.19 13.45 -7.32
CA HIS A 215 14.11 12.48 -7.41
C HIS A 215 12.77 13.12 -7.79
N PHE A 216 12.53 14.38 -7.41
CA PHE A 216 11.29 15.07 -7.82
C PHE A 216 11.14 15.19 -9.34
N THR A 217 12.25 15.27 -10.08
CA THR A 217 12.21 15.31 -11.56
C THR A 217 11.70 13.99 -12.15
N SER A 218 12.01 12.86 -11.52
CA SER A 218 11.66 11.51 -11.98
C SER A 218 10.41 10.94 -11.30
N ALA A 219 9.82 11.66 -10.35
CA ALA A 219 8.60 11.23 -9.66
C ALA A 219 7.45 10.94 -10.66
N PRO A 220 6.64 9.89 -10.41
CA PRO A 220 5.51 9.54 -11.27
C PRO A 220 4.52 10.71 -11.40
N THR A 221 3.98 10.87 -12.60
CA THR A 221 2.89 11.79 -12.89
C THR A 221 1.58 11.03 -12.98
N ILE A 222 0.48 11.72 -12.68
CA ILE A 222 -0.87 11.24 -12.94
C ILE A 222 -1.31 11.60 -14.36
N ALA A 223 -2.14 10.76 -14.96
CA ALA A 223 -2.62 10.95 -16.33
C ALA A 223 -3.62 12.11 -16.46
N LYS A 224 -4.39 12.39 -15.41
CA LYS A 224 -5.43 13.42 -15.39
C LYS A 224 -5.26 14.34 -14.19
N SER A 225 -5.47 15.64 -14.40
CA SER A 225 -5.27 16.68 -13.37
C SER A 225 -6.34 16.75 -12.27
N ASP A 226 -7.42 15.99 -12.39
CA ASP A 226 -8.60 16.04 -11.53
C ASP A 226 -8.99 14.70 -10.89
N GLN A 227 -8.25 13.64 -11.21
CA GLN A 227 -8.46 12.31 -10.64
C GLN A 227 -7.13 11.56 -10.54
N ILE A 228 -7.09 10.61 -9.61
CA ILE A 228 -6.02 9.64 -9.48
C ILE A 228 -6.61 8.24 -9.45
N THR A 229 -5.98 7.30 -10.15
CA THR A 229 -6.38 5.89 -10.15
C THR A 229 -5.74 5.11 -9.00
N LEU A 230 -6.35 4.01 -8.58
CA LEU A 230 -5.80 3.13 -7.53
C LEU A 230 -4.35 2.69 -7.83
N ARG A 231 -4.02 2.48 -9.11
CA ARG A 231 -2.66 2.15 -9.55
C ARG A 231 -1.71 3.35 -9.46
N GLU A 232 -2.14 4.54 -9.85
CA GLU A 232 -1.32 5.75 -9.73
C GLU A 232 -1.05 6.11 -8.27
N GLU A 233 -2.05 5.94 -7.39
CA GLU A 233 -1.87 6.07 -5.94
C GLU A 233 -0.74 5.17 -5.46
N ASP A 234 -0.79 3.88 -5.80
CA ASP A 234 0.21 2.90 -5.37
C ASP A 234 1.60 3.22 -5.93
N ARG A 235 1.68 3.68 -7.19
CA ARG A 235 2.94 4.11 -7.81
C ARG A 235 3.56 5.32 -7.13
N VAL A 236 2.74 6.33 -6.82
CA VAL A 236 3.20 7.55 -6.13
C VAL A 236 3.67 7.20 -4.72
N MET A 237 2.87 6.41 -3.98
CA MET A 237 3.21 5.96 -2.64
C MET A 237 4.49 5.12 -2.62
N GLY A 238 4.59 4.12 -3.50
CA GLY A 238 5.79 3.29 -3.66
C GLY A 238 7.02 4.14 -3.96
N TYR A 239 6.94 5.06 -4.93
CA TYR A 239 8.06 5.95 -5.28
C TYR A 239 8.61 6.70 -4.05
N PHE A 240 7.76 7.41 -3.30
CA PHE A 240 8.24 8.15 -2.12
C PHE A 240 8.59 7.23 -0.93
N ALA A 241 8.03 6.02 -0.83
CA ALA A 241 8.48 5.04 0.16
C ALA A 241 9.91 4.55 -0.14
N GLY A 242 10.24 4.37 -1.42
CA GLY A 242 11.57 3.99 -1.89
C GLY A 242 12.67 4.92 -1.40
N GLY A 243 12.40 6.22 -1.35
CA GLY A 243 13.41 7.20 -0.99
C GLY A 243 13.85 7.13 0.47
N LEU A 244 13.10 6.46 1.35
CA LEU A 244 13.56 6.16 2.71
C LEU A 244 14.81 5.26 2.74
N MET A 245 15.01 4.46 1.69
CA MET A 245 16.17 3.58 1.56
C MET A 245 17.16 4.07 0.51
N TYR A 246 16.67 4.73 -0.55
CA TYR A 246 17.48 5.06 -1.72
C TYR A 246 17.90 6.54 -1.82
N THR A 247 17.57 7.38 -0.85
CA THR A 247 18.12 8.74 -0.76
C THR A 247 19.53 8.74 -0.16
N LYS A 248 20.30 9.79 -0.47
CA LYS A 248 21.70 9.91 -0.02
C LYS A 248 21.82 10.28 1.45
N LYS A 249 20.82 10.97 2.01
CA LYS A 249 20.80 11.36 3.43
C LYS A 249 20.31 10.17 4.24
N ALA A 250 21.25 9.36 4.69
CA ALA A 250 20.98 8.39 5.75
C ALA A 250 20.50 9.13 7.00
N TRP A 251 19.51 8.53 7.66
CA TRP A 251 18.87 8.95 8.91
C TRP A 251 19.81 9.56 9.95
#